data_AF-A0AA50KFF0-F1
#
_entry.id   AF-A0AA50KFF0-F1
#
_cell.length_a   1.000
_cell.length_b   1.000
_cell.length_c   1.000
_cell.angle_alpha   90.00
_cell.angle_beta   90.00
_cell.angle_gamma   90.00
#
_symmetry.space_group_name_H-M   'P 1'
#
loop_
_entity.id
_entity.type
_entity.pdbx_description
1 polymer ?
#
loop_
_entity_poly.entity_id
_entity_poly.type
_entity_poly.pdbx_seq_one_letter_code
_entity_poly.pdbx_strand_id
1 'polypeptide(L)'
;MTQKGSLTENQINLNNTMFNNPTIFNKENNCFLQGVRGIAETLDISSHTTITRQFDKLKKLGLLKMVKVGKGHTRGMINPLYYWEGEDTTKHFAKALYHFGTIKQALAFDLLQRDFGYYLNPFNANIVDKYDYTATRDKLATVFEGDRITPDLVRTKIKEIEQL
;
A
#
# COMPACT_ATOMS: atom_id res chain seq x y z
N MET A 1 -23.84 13.41 -17.89
CA MET A 1 -22.94 13.31 -16.72
C MET A 1 -21.51 13.19 -17.22
N THR A 2 -20.70 14.23 -17.04
CA THR A 2 -19.35 14.35 -17.58
C THR A 2 -18.41 13.45 -16.78
N GLN A 3 -17.73 12.49 -17.43
CA GLN A 3 -16.71 11.64 -16.81
C GLN A 3 -15.50 12.50 -16.36
N LYS A 4 -15.58 13.07 -15.16
CA LYS A 4 -14.41 13.63 -14.47
C LYS A 4 -13.58 12.45 -13.94
N GLY A 5 -12.43 12.18 -14.56
CA GLY A 5 -11.31 11.57 -13.83
C GLY A 5 -10.66 10.30 -14.38
N SER A 6 -10.87 9.84 -15.60
CA SER A 6 -10.07 8.71 -16.11
C SER A 6 -8.64 9.12 -16.49
N LEU A 7 -7.76 8.12 -16.63
CA LEU A 7 -6.44 8.25 -17.22
C LEU A 7 -6.58 8.16 -18.76
N THR A 8 -5.81 8.96 -19.50
CA THR A 8 -5.71 8.82 -20.95
C THR A 8 -4.82 7.63 -21.34
N GLU A 9 -4.90 7.19 -22.59
CA GLU A 9 -4.04 6.11 -23.09
C GLU A 9 -2.54 6.40 -22.90
N ASN A 10 -2.10 7.62 -23.22
CA ASN A 10 -0.71 8.04 -22.98
C ASN A 10 -0.31 7.96 -21.50
N GLN A 11 -1.23 8.27 -20.58
CA GLN A 11 -0.99 8.18 -19.14
C GLN A 11 -0.93 6.72 -18.66
N ILE A 12 -1.75 5.85 -19.26
CA ILE A 12 -1.73 4.41 -18.98
C ILE A 12 -0.41 3.81 -19.50
N ASN A 13 0.01 4.16 -20.72
CA ASN A 13 1.28 3.71 -21.30
C ASN A 13 2.46 4.15 -20.45
N LEU A 14 2.48 5.42 -20.02
CA LEU A 14 3.51 5.92 -19.11
C LEU A 14 3.52 5.17 -17.77
N ASN A 15 2.36 4.87 -17.18
CA ASN A 15 2.28 4.06 -15.96
C ASN A 15 2.86 2.66 -16.19
N ASN A 16 2.49 2.00 -17.28
CA ASN A 16 2.99 0.67 -17.63
C ASN A 16 4.50 0.69 -17.81
N THR A 17 5.06 1.71 -18.47
CA THR A 17 6.51 1.90 -18.61
C THR A 17 7.18 2.06 -17.25
N MET A 18 6.61 2.88 -16.36
CA MET A 18 7.14 3.07 -15.01
C MET A 18 7.08 1.79 -14.16
N PHE A 19 5.95 1.07 -14.17
CA PHE A 19 5.73 -0.11 -13.32
C PHE A 19 6.51 -1.33 -13.79
N ASN A 20 6.79 -1.43 -15.08
CA ASN A 20 7.58 -2.53 -15.65
C ASN A 20 9.09 -2.28 -15.60
N ASN A 21 9.55 -1.09 -15.20
CA ASN A 21 10.95 -0.81 -15.06
C ASN A 21 11.43 -1.08 -13.62
N PRO A 22 12.25 -2.13 -13.38
CA PRO A 22 12.66 -2.55 -12.03
C PRO A 22 13.59 -1.54 -11.33
N THR A 23 14.18 -0.60 -12.08
CA THR A 23 14.98 0.48 -11.48
C THR A 23 14.12 1.62 -10.94
N ILE A 24 12.88 1.74 -11.44
CA ILE A 24 11.91 2.78 -11.07
C ILE A 24 10.91 2.25 -10.05
N PHE A 25 10.46 1.01 -10.19
CA PHE A 25 9.33 0.46 -9.44
C PHE A 25 9.63 -0.94 -8.93
N ASN A 26 9.34 -1.19 -7.65
CA ASN A 26 9.42 -2.50 -7.05
C ASN A 26 8.01 -3.10 -6.94
N LYS A 27 7.81 -4.21 -7.67
CA LYS A 27 6.52 -4.93 -7.75
C LYS A 27 6.16 -5.68 -6.47
N GLU A 28 7.12 -6.07 -5.64
CA GLU A 28 6.91 -6.81 -4.39
C GLU A 28 6.29 -5.93 -3.27
N ASN A 29 6.56 -4.63 -3.30
CA ASN A 29 6.02 -3.68 -2.30
C ASN A 29 5.24 -2.53 -2.93
N ASN A 30 5.00 -2.59 -4.24
CA ASN A 30 4.25 -1.62 -5.04
C ASN A 30 4.76 -0.17 -4.90
N CYS A 31 6.05 0.03 -4.62
CA CYS A 31 6.65 1.34 -4.38
C CYS A 31 7.58 1.77 -5.52
N PHE A 32 7.56 3.07 -5.81
CA PHE A 32 8.61 3.71 -6.59
C PHE A 32 9.93 3.73 -5.82
N LEU A 33 10.99 3.23 -6.43
CA LEU A 33 12.35 3.23 -5.89
C LEU A 33 13.03 4.60 -5.99
N GLN A 34 12.53 5.45 -6.89
CA GLN A 34 13.12 6.75 -7.20
C GLN A 34 12.09 7.89 -7.05
N GLY A 35 12.59 9.10 -6.87
CA GLY A 35 11.78 10.32 -6.96
C GLY A 35 11.53 10.73 -8.41
N VAL A 36 10.60 11.67 -8.60
CA VAL A 36 10.13 12.15 -9.91
C VAL A 36 11.26 12.50 -10.90
N ARG A 37 12.36 13.13 -10.43
CA ARG A 37 13.52 13.47 -11.28
C ARG A 37 14.26 12.23 -11.78
N GLY A 38 14.62 11.31 -10.88
CA GLY A 38 15.29 10.07 -11.25
C GLY A 38 14.46 9.20 -12.20
N ILE A 39 13.13 9.18 -12.01
CA ILE A 39 12.21 8.49 -12.94
C ILE A 39 12.30 9.12 -14.34
N ALA A 40 12.24 10.45 -14.43
CA ALA A 40 12.32 11.15 -15.71
C ALA A 40 13.67 10.91 -16.41
N GLU A 41 14.77 10.95 -15.67
CA GLU A 41 16.12 10.64 -16.17
C GLU A 41 16.22 9.19 -16.67
N THR A 42 15.72 8.24 -15.88
CA THR A 42 15.74 6.81 -16.23
C THR A 42 14.91 6.49 -17.49
N LEU A 43 13.83 7.24 -17.73
CA LEU A 43 12.97 7.08 -18.91
C LEU A 43 13.34 7.99 -20.08
N ASP A 44 14.44 8.74 -19.98
CA ASP A 44 14.85 9.75 -20.97
C ASP A 44 13.72 10.74 -21.33
N ILE A 45 12.94 11.14 -20.32
CA ILE A 45 11.87 12.11 -20.47
C ILE A 45 12.46 13.50 -20.24
N SER A 46 12.43 14.33 -21.29
CA SER A 46 12.99 15.68 -21.32
C SER A 46 12.52 16.61 -20.20
N SER A 47 11.34 16.37 -19.62
CA SER A 47 10.81 17.16 -18.52
C SER A 47 10.28 16.30 -17.37
N HIS A 48 10.91 16.43 -16.20
CA HIS A 48 10.41 15.83 -14.95
C HIS A 48 8.99 16.29 -14.59
N THR A 49 8.54 17.43 -15.12
CA THR A 49 7.17 17.92 -14.91
C THR A 49 6.10 16.98 -15.46
N THR A 50 6.41 16.18 -16.48
CA THR A 50 5.51 15.14 -17.00
C THR A 50 5.24 14.09 -15.93
N ILE A 51 6.30 13.60 -15.26
CA ILE A 51 6.18 12.64 -14.17
C ILE A 51 5.50 13.28 -12.95
N THR A 52 5.80 14.55 -12.62
CA THR A 52 5.09 15.29 -11.55
C THR A 52 3.59 15.30 -11.80
N ARG A 53 3.15 15.71 -13.00
CA ARG A 53 1.73 15.78 -13.39
C ARG A 53 1.08 14.42 -13.34
N GLN A 54 1.79 13.36 -13.74
CA GLN A 54 1.29 12.00 -13.67
C GLN A 54 1.08 11.55 -12.22
N PHE A 55 2.05 11.81 -11.33
CA PHE A 55 1.92 11.52 -9.90
C PHE A 55 0.75 12.28 -9.27
N ASP A 56 0.59 13.56 -9.59
CA ASP A 56 -0.51 14.38 -9.08
C ASP A 56 -1.87 13.87 -9.57
N LYS A 57 -1.94 13.42 -10.83
CA LYS A 57 -3.14 12.78 -11.37
C LYS A 57 -3.45 11.48 -10.63
N LEU A 58 -2.47 10.60 -10.43
CA LEU A 58 -2.65 9.35 -9.68
C LEU A 58 -3.08 9.59 -8.23
N LYS A 59 -2.50 10.59 -7.54
CA LYS A 59 -2.92 11.00 -6.19
C LYS A 59 -4.38 11.47 -6.16
N LYS A 60 -4.77 12.33 -7.12
CA LYS A 60 -6.15 12.83 -7.23
C LYS A 60 -7.17 11.71 -7.45
N LEU A 61 -6.75 10.59 -8.04
CA LEU A 61 -7.58 9.40 -8.24
C LEU A 61 -7.50 8.40 -7.09
N GLY A 62 -6.72 8.67 -6.04
CA GLY A 62 -6.52 7.73 -4.93
C GLY A 62 -5.75 6.47 -5.34
N LEU A 63 -4.98 6.54 -6.43
CA LEU A 63 -4.18 5.43 -6.97
C LEU A 63 -2.72 5.48 -6.51
N LEU A 64 -2.26 6.63 -6.01
CA LEU A 64 -0.90 6.81 -5.47
C LEU A 64 -0.97 7.50 -4.11
N LYS A 65 -0.21 6.99 -3.15
CA LYS A 65 -0.04 7.59 -1.82
C LYS A 65 1.44 7.64 -1.45
N MET A 66 1.84 8.64 -0.69
CA MET A 66 3.18 8.69 -0.10
C MET A 66 3.17 7.87 1.20
N VAL A 67 4.06 6.88 1.31
CA VAL A 67 4.17 5.98 2.46
C VAL A 67 5.58 6.00 3.03
N LYS A 68 5.69 5.86 4.36
CA LYS A 68 6.99 5.81 5.05
C LYS A 68 7.52 4.38 5.06
N VAL A 69 8.59 4.15 4.32
CA VAL A 69 9.22 2.85 4.03
C VAL A 69 10.58 2.72 4.71
N GLY A 70 10.60 2.51 6.03
CA GLY A 70 11.83 2.24 6.80
C GLY A 70 12.84 3.40 6.82
N LYS A 71 13.65 3.51 7.89
CA LYS A 71 14.74 4.50 8.03
C LYS A 71 14.35 5.96 7.67
N GLY A 72 13.07 6.34 7.82
CA GLY A 72 12.57 7.68 7.51
C GLY A 72 12.32 7.98 6.02
N HIS A 73 12.57 7.05 5.11
CA HIS A 73 12.31 7.27 3.69
C HIS A 73 10.81 7.31 3.39
N THR A 74 10.40 8.22 2.51
CA THR A 74 9.01 8.28 2.02
C THR A 74 9.03 7.97 0.53
N ARG A 75 8.20 7.02 0.08
CA ARG A 75 8.09 6.62 -1.33
C ARG A 75 6.66 6.74 -1.81
N GLY A 76 6.50 6.99 -3.11
CA GLY A 76 5.20 6.85 -3.75
C GLY A 76 4.88 5.36 -3.83
N MET A 77 3.73 4.95 -3.32
CA MET A 77 3.20 3.60 -3.43
C MET A 77 1.94 3.64 -4.26
N ILE A 78 1.82 2.71 -5.20
CA ILE A 78 0.61 2.51 -5.97
C ILE A 78 -0.40 1.70 -5.14
N ASN A 79 -1.68 2.02 -5.26
CA ASN A 79 -2.74 1.28 -4.59
C ASN A 79 -2.71 -0.20 -5.05
N PRO A 80 -2.51 -1.17 -4.15
CA PRO A 80 -2.49 -2.59 -4.50
C PRO A 80 -3.83 -3.14 -5.04
N LEU A 81 -4.92 -2.37 -4.93
CA LEU A 81 -6.20 -2.69 -5.57
C LEU A 81 -6.23 -2.30 -7.06
N TYR A 82 -5.37 -1.37 -7.47
CA TYR A 82 -5.28 -0.89 -8.85
C TYR A 82 -4.23 -1.66 -9.66
N TYR A 83 -3.06 -1.90 -9.06
CA TYR A 83 -1.97 -2.65 -9.69
C TYR A 83 -1.25 -3.47 -8.62
N TRP A 84 -1.03 -4.76 -8.88
CA TRP A 84 -0.28 -5.65 -8.02
C TRP A 84 0.24 -6.84 -8.83
N GLU A 85 1.55 -7.06 -8.78
CA GLU A 85 2.23 -8.20 -9.44
C GLU A 85 3.13 -8.99 -8.47
N GLY A 86 3.08 -8.69 -7.16
CA GLY A 86 3.72 -9.50 -6.13
C GLY A 86 2.89 -10.72 -5.74
N GLU A 87 3.35 -11.47 -4.74
CA GLU A 87 2.60 -12.60 -4.21
C GLU A 87 1.32 -12.17 -3.48
N ASP A 88 0.26 -12.98 -3.53
CA ASP A 88 -0.99 -12.66 -2.83
C ASP A 88 -0.83 -12.62 -1.31
N THR A 89 0.08 -13.43 -0.76
CA THR A 89 0.46 -13.43 0.66
C THR A 89 0.99 -12.08 1.11
N THR A 90 1.78 -11.40 0.28
CA THR A 90 2.37 -10.08 0.58
C THR A 90 1.43 -8.93 0.23
N LYS A 91 0.42 -9.16 -0.63
CA LYS A 91 -0.60 -8.18 -1.02
C LYS A 91 -1.39 -7.63 0.16
N HIS A 92 -1.70 -8.46 1.16
CA HIS A 92 -2.42 -8.03 2.37
C HIS A 92 -1.64 -6.99 3.14
N PHE A 93 -0.35 -7.25 3.38
CA PHE A 93 0.53 -6.31 4.04
C PHE A 93 0.70 -5.02 3.22
N ALA A 94 0.82 -5.12 1.90
CA ALA A 94 0.89 -3.96 1.02
C ALA A 94 -0.39 -3.10 1.08
N LYS A 95 -1.58 -3.72 1.13
CA LYS A 95 -2.84 -2.98 1.34
C LYS A 95 -2.84 -2.24 2.67
N ALA A 96 -2.37 -2.88 3.75
CA ALA A 96 -2.26 -2.24 5.06
C ALA A 96 -1.27 -1.08 5.03
N LEU A 97 -0.08 -1.26 4.44
CA LEU A 97 0.91 -0.21 4.28
C LEU A 97 0.37 0.98 3.47
N TYR A 98 -0.35 0.72 2.38
CA TYR A 98 -1.01 1.78 1.60
C TYR A 98 -2.06 2.50 2.44
N HIS A 99 -2.91 1.76 3.17
CA HIS A 99 -3.98 2.33 3.97
C HIS A 99 -3.47 3.18 5.13
N PHE A 100 -2.59 2.64 5.98
CA PHE A 100 -2.08 3.36 7.17
C PHE A 100 -0.96 4.33 6.82
N GLY A 101 -0.15 4.04 5.81
CA GLY A 101 0.90 4.93 5.32
C GLY A 101 2.26 4.77 6.01
N THR A 102 2.39 3.87 6.99
CA THR A 102 3.68 3.55 7.64
C THR A 102 3.83 2.06 7.89
N ILE A 103 5.08 1.58 7.86
CA ILE A 103 5.40 0.16 8.17
C ILE A 103 4.99 -0.19 9.61
N LYS A 104 5.21 0.70 10.57
CA LYS A 104 4.87 0.47 11.99
C LYS A 104 3.38 0.15 12.15
N GLN A 105 2.52 0.94 11.53
CA GLN A 105 1.07 0.75 11.59
C GLN A 105 0.63 -0.49 10.82
N ALA A 106 1.21 -0.74 9.64
CA ALA A 106 0.94 -1.94 8.86
C ALA A 106 1.29 -3.22 9.64
N LEU A 107 2.42 -3.23 10.35
CA LEU A 107 2.81 -4.34 11.23
C LEU A 107 1.86 -4.50 12.41
N ALA A 108 1.47 -3.41 13.08
CA ALA A 108 0.51 -3.48 14.17
C ALA A 108 -0.84 -4.07 13.71
N PHE A 109 -1.27 -3.75 12.48
CA PHE A 109 -2.46 -4.35 11.87
C PHE A 109 -2.28 -5.83 11.50
N ASP A 110 -1.12 -6.21 10.98
CA ASP A 110 -0.77 -7.62 10.71
C ASP A 110 -0.83 -8.47 12.00
N LEU A 111 -0.34 -7.93 13.11
CA LEU A 111 -0.44 -8.58 14.43
C LEU A 111 -1.87 -8.70 14.92
N LEU A 112 -2.66 -7.64 14.77
CA LEU A 112 -4.09 -7.67 15.07
C LEU A 112 -4.80 -8.79 14.30
N GLN A 113 -4.51 -8.93 13.01
CA GLN A 113 -5.08 -9.96 12.14
C GLN A 113 -4.62 -11.37 12.55
N ARG A 114 -3.35 -11.53 12.93
CA ARG A 114 -2.79 -12.80 13.43
C ARG A 114 -3.48 -13.26 14.71
N ASP A 115 -3.65 -12.35 15.66
CA ASP A 115 -4.31 -12.64 16.93
C ASP A 115 -5.80 -12.89 16.74
N PHE A 116 -6.42 -12.20 15.79
CA PHE A 116 -7.81 -12.43 15.40
C PHE A 116 -7.99 -13.74 14.62
N GLY A 117 -6.94 -14.23 13.95
CA GLY A 117 -6.99 -15.42 13.11
C GLY A 117 -7.67 -15.21 11.75
N TYR A 118 -7.88 -13.95 11.34
CA TYR A 118 -8.45 -13.61 10.04
C TYR A 118 -7.75 -12.40 9.40
N TYR A 119 -7.58 -12.45 8.08
CA TYR A 119 -7.26 -11.27 7.30
C TYR A 119 -8.45 -10.32 7.26
N LEU A 120 -8.22 -9.11 7.74
CA LEU A 120 -9.13 -7.97 7.66
C LEU A 120 -8.78 -7.08 6.47
N ASN A 121 -9.78 -6.54 5.78
CA ASN A 121 -9.56 -5.50 4.79
C ASN A 121 -9.27 -4.17 5.51
N PRO A 122 -8.09 -3.55 5.31
CA PRO A 122 -7.72 -2.34 6.05
C PRO A 122 -8.60 -1.13 5.70
N PHE A 123 -9.29 -1.12 4.55
CA PHE A 123 -10.12 0.01 4.12
C PHE A 123 -11.52 0.04 4.74
N ASN A 124 -12.04 -1.10 5.19
CA ASN A 124 -13.42 -1.20 5.69
C ASN A 124 -13.61 -2.17 6.87
N ALA A 125 -12.53 -2.76 7.37
CA ALA A 125 -12.50 -3.74 8.46
C ALA A 125 -13.31 -5.04 8.22
N ASN A 126 -13.70 -5.33 6.97
CA ASN A 126 -14.39 -6.58 6.66
C ASN A 126 -13.43 -7.77 6.71
N ILE A 127 -13.91 -8.92 7.18
CA ILE A 127 -13.19 -10.20 7.10
C ILE A 127 -13.06 -10.60 5.63
N VAL A 128 -11.86 -10.99 5.23
CA VAL A 128 -11.54 -11.44 3.87
C VAL A 128 -11.36 -12.96 3.85
N ASP A 129 -10.46 -13.48 4.68
CA ASP A 129 -10.12 -14.90 4.75
C ASP A 129 -9.52 -15.26 6.11
N LYS A 130 -9.34 -16.55 6.41
CA LYS A 130 -8.57 -17.02 7.57
C LYS A 130 -7.11 -16.59 7.45
N TYR A 131 -6.52 -16.25 8.59
CA TYR A 131 -5.12 -15.89 8.65
C TYR A 131 -4.26 -17.15 8.50
N ASP A 132 -3.28 -17.10 7.60
CA ASP A 132 -2.35 -18.21 7.40
C ASP A 132 -1.26 -18.19 8.48
N TYR A 133 -1.33 -19.12 9.42
CA TYR A 133 -0.33 -19.29 10.49
C TYR A 133 0.99 -19.91 10.01
N THR A 134 1.06 -20.39 8.76
CA THR A 134 2.27 -21.05 8.22
C THR A 134 3.31 -20.06 7.69
N ALA A 135 2.91 -18.80 7.43
CA ALA A 135 3.85 -17.74 7.08
C ALA A 135 4.70 -17.36 8.32
N THR A 136 5.95 -17.79 8.35
CA THR A 136 6.93 -17.43 9.38
C THR A 136 7.28 -15.94 9.30
N ARG A 137 6.53 -15.11 10.03
CA ARG A 137 6.93 -13.75 10.41
C ARG A 137 7.12 -13.70 11.92
N ASP A 138 8.23 -13.09 12.35
CA ASP A 138 8.65 -13.04 13.75
C ASP A 138 7.49 -12.76 14.70
N LYS A 139 7.35 -13.58 15.74
CA LYS A 139 6.30 -13.46 16.76
C LYS A 139 6.50 -12.15 17.53
N LEU A 140 5.71 -11.13 17.21
CA LEU A 140 5.50 -9.98 18.10
C LEU A 140 4.33 -10.30 19.05
N ALA A 141 4.38 -9.74 20.25
CA ALA A 141 3.49 -10.04 21.37
C ALA A 141 1.99 -9.90 21.03
N THR A 142 1.17 -10.73 21.67
CA THR A 142 -0.30 -10.76 21.56
C THR A 142 -0.92 -9.40 21.92
N VAL A 143 -1.72 -8.86 21.01
CA VAL A 143 -2.42 -7.56 21.05
C VAL A 143 -3.69 -7.60 21.93
N PHE A 144 -4.20 -8.79 22.28
CA PHE A 144 -5.40 -8.98 23.11
C PHE A 144 -5.11 -9.73 24.40
N GLU A 145 -5.40 -9.10 25.54
CA GLU A 145 -5.56 -9.77 26.84
C GLU A 145 -7.06 -9.94 27.12
N GLY A 146 -7.55 -11.19 27.18
CA GLY A 146 -8.92 -11.51 27.66
C GLY A 146 -9.97 -11.87 26.59
N ASP A 147 -10.83 -12.82 26.95
CA ASP A 147 -11.74 -13.55 26.06
C ASP A 147 -12.94 -12.73 25.53
N ARG A 148 -12.83 -12.27 24.29
CA ARG A 148 -13.80 -12.36 23.17
C ARG A 148 -13.54 -11.23 22.18
N ILE A 149 -13.15 -11.60 20.96
CA ILE A 149 -12.91 -10.61 19.90
C ILE A 149 -14.25 -10.25 19.24
N THR A 150 -14.70 -9.01 19.43
CA THR A 150 -15.93 -8.46 18.82
C THR A 150 -15.59 -7.50 17.66
N PRO A 151 -16.50 -7.27 16.70
CA PRO A 151 -16.29 -6.29 15.64
C PRO A 151 -15.96 -4.87 16.14
N ASP A 152 -16.56 -4.46 17.26
CA ASP A 152 -16.30 -3.15 17.87
C ASP A 152 -14.91 -3.06 18.50
N LEU A 153 -14.44 -4.15 19.11
CA LEU A 153 -13.07 -4.24 19.62
C LEU A 153 -12.06 -4.15 18.48
N VAL A 154 -12.31 -4.86 17.36
CA VAL A 154 -11.48 -4.79 16.14
C VAL A 154 -11.43 -3.36 15.59
N ARG A 155 -12.59 -2.69 15.46
CA ARG A 155 -12.65 -1.29 15.00
C ARG A 155 -11.91 -0.34 15.92
N THR A 156 -11.99 -0.56 17.23
CA THR A 156 -11.26 0.23 18.23
C THR A 156 -9.74 0.07 18.06
N LYS A 157 -9.26 -1.17 17.90
CA LYS A 157 -7.84 -1.45 17.65
C LYS A 157 -7.33 -0.87 16.33
N ILE A 158 -8.14 -0.90 15.27
CA ILE A 158 -7.77 -0.24 14.00
C ILE A 158 -7.58 1.28 14.21
N LYS A 159 -8.48 1.94 14.95
CA LYS A 159 -8.33 3.36 15.29
C LYS A 159 -7.11 3.65 16.16
N GLU A 160 -6.77 2.77 17.10
CA GLU A 160 -5.53 2.89 17.88
C GLU A 160 -4.30 2.80 16.97
N ILE A 161 -4.31 1.89 15.99
CA ILE A 161 -3.23 1.74 15.01
C ILE A 161 -3.09 3.01 14.15
N GLU A 162 -4.19 3.63 13.72
CA GLU A 162 -4.16 4.89 12.96
C GLU A 162 -3.46 6.04 13.71
N GLN A 163 -3.37 5.98 15.04
CA GLN A 163 -2.75 7.00 15.89
C GLN A 163 -1.25 6.76 16.19
N LEU A 164 -0.68 5.61 15.78
CA LEU A 164 0.73 5.23 16.03
C LEU A 164 1.77 5.94 15.14
#